data_AF-A0A2H0SFT5-F1
#
_entry.id   AF-A0A2H0SFT5-F1
#
_cell.length_a   1.000
_cell.length_b   1.000
_cell.length_c   1.000
_cell.angle_alpha   90.00
_cell.angle_beta   90.00
_cell.angle_gamma   90.00
#
_symmetry.space_group_name_H-M   'P 1'
#
loop_
_entity.id
_entity.type
_entity.pdbx_description
1 polymer ?
#
loop_
_entity_poly.entity_id
_entity_poly.type
_entity_poly.pdbx_seq_one_letter_code
_entity_poly.pdbx_strand_id
1 'polypeptide(L)'
;MEMISWNIFEITTTSTPIHGVMLRGRLRKLSIDQKFLLLTENATDKENCVRFAVSSMEDAQKVIVYLQSLIEDVHITEIAKNVPNPVLSKMKVNDESRYTL
;
A
#
# COMPACT_ATOMS: atom_id res chain seq x y z
N MET A 1 10.26 -7.02 21.93
CA MET A 1 10.07 -7.08 20.47
C MET A 1 9.39 -5.78 20.09
N GLU A 2 10.01 -4.98 19.23
CA GLU A 2 9.47 -3.70 18.80
C GLU A 2 8.47 -3.93 17.65
N MET A 3 7.36 -3.18 17.65
CA MET A 3 6.35 -3.29 16.61
C MET A 3 6.88 -2.68 15.30
N ILE A 4 6.66 -3.37 14.18
CA ILE A 4 7.00 -2.82 12.86
C ILE A 4 6.00 -1.71 12.53
N SER A 5 6.54 -0.54 12.21
CA SER A 5 5.81 0.61 11.70
C SER A 5 5.85 0.65 10.19
N TRP A 6 4.82 1.23 9.58
CA TRP A 6 4.59 1.16 8.13
C TRP A 6 4.28 2.54 7.54
N ASN A 7 4.82 2.80 6.36
CA ASN A 7 4.45 3.96 5.54
C ASN A 7 3.44 3.49 4.50
N ILE A 8 2.29 4.16 4.42
CA ILE A 8 1.11 3.74 3.66
C ILE A 8 0.92 4.66 2.46
N PHE A 9 0.68 4.05 1.30
CA PHE A 9 0.53 4.73 0.02
C PHE A 9 -0.77 4.30 -0.66
N GLU A 10 -1.42 5.25 -1.33
CA GLU A 10 -2.52 5.00 -2.25
C GLU A 10 -2.01 4.98 -3.68
N ILE A 11 -2.47 3.99 -4.43
CA ILE A 11 -2.33 3.85 -5.88
C ILE A 11 -3.69 4.17 -6.47
N THR A 12 -3.74 5.18 -7.33
CA THR A 12 -4.90 5.53 -8.14
C THR A 12 -4.47 5.71 -9.59
N THR A 13 -5.41 5.64 -10.51
CA THR A 13 -5.21 5.84 -11.95
C THR A 13 -6.33 6.71 -12.49
N THR A 14 -6.09 7.36 -13.63
CA THR A 14 -7.10 8.17 -14.29
C THR A 14 -8.12 7.30 -15.03
N SER A 15 -7.65 6.25 -15.70
CA SER A 15 -8.50 5.37 -16.52
C SER A 15 -8.09 3.90 -16.46
N THR A 16 -6.81 3.57 -16.20
CA THR A 16 -6.35 2.18 -16.17
C THR A 16 -6.98 1.41 -15.00
N PRO A 17 -7.69 0.29 -15.22
CA PRO A 17 -8.21 -0.51 -14.12
C PRO A 17 -7.09 -1.13 -13.28
N ILE A 18 -7.10 -0.91 -11.96
CA ILE A 18 -6.10 -1.49 -11.04
C ILE A 18 -6.66 -2.59 -10.13
N HIS A 19 -7.98 -2.81 -10.18
CA HIS A 19 -8.65 -3.96 -9.59
C HIS A 19 -8.81 -5.09 -10.61
N GLY A 20 -8.76 -6.34 -10.16
CA GLY A 20 -8.92 -7.52 -11.04
C GLY A 20 -7.72 -7.82 -11.95
N VAL A 21 -6.71 -6.94 -12.02
CA VAL A 21 -5.53 -7.06 -12.92
C VAL A 21 -4.28 -7.64 -12.26
N MET A 22 -4.45 -8.39 -11.16
CA MET A 22 -3.36 -9.01 -10.40
C MET A 22 -2.31 -8.05 -9.79
N LEU A 23 -2.59 -6.74 -9.72
CA LEU A 23 -1.64 -5.73 -9.23
C LEU A 23 -1.06 -6.09 -7.85
N ARG A 24 -1.92 -6.42 -6.88
CA ARG A 24 -1.51 -6.86 -5.53
C ARG A 24 -0.58 -8.07 -5.54
N GLY A 25 -0.83 -9.03 -6.44
CA GLY A 25 0.03 -10.20 -6.61
C GLY A 25 1.41 -9.84 -7.17
N ARG A 26 1.46 -8.87 -8.10
CA ARG A 26 2.73 -8.35 -8.65
C ARG A 26 3.54 -7.61 -7.59
N LEU A 27 2.90 -6.77 -6.78
CA LEU A 27 3.55 -6.07 -5.65
C LEU A 27 4.12 -7.07 -4.62
N ARG A 28 3.35 -8.10 -4.27
CA ARG A 28 3.84 -9.17 -3.39
C ARG A 28 5.03 -9.92 -4.00
N LYS A 29 5.01 -10.20 -5.30
CA LYS A 29 6.14 -10.85 -5.98
C LYS A 29 7.39 -9.97 -5.95
N LEU A 30 7.24 -8.67 -6.26
CA LEU A 30 8.32 -7.69 -6.18
C LEU A 30 8.98 -7.68 -4.80
N SER A 31 8.18 -7.68 -3.74
CA SER A 31 8.70 -7.63 -2.37
C SER A 31 9.47 -8.88 -1.97
N ILE A 32 9.03 -10.06 -2.43
CA ILE A 32 9.75 -11.32 -2.25
C ILE A 32 11.08 -11.29 -3.04
N ASP A 33 11.04 -10.90 -4.31
CA ASP A 33 12.21 -10.90 -5.20
C ASP A 33 13.28 -9.91 -4.70
N GLN A 34 12.88 -8.76 -4.16
CA GLN A 34 13.78 -7.72 -3.64
C GLN A 34 14.01 -7.79 -2.11
N LYS A 35 13.46 -8.81 -1.44
CA LYS A 35 13.65 -9.10 -0.01
C LYS A 35 13.27 -7.95 0.94
N PHE A 36 12.06 -7.40 0.77
CA PHE A 36 11.50 -6.41 1.70
C PHE A 36 10.07 -6.75 2.11
N LEU A 37 9.63 -6.16 3.23
CA LEU A 37 8.28 -6.35 3.74
C LEU A 37 7.29 -5.38 3.08
N LEU A 38 6.18 -5.92 2.58
CA LEU A 38 5.12 -5.16 1.94
C LEU A 38 3.75 -5.72 2.33
N LEU A 39 2.83 -4.82 2.63
CA LEU A 39 1.39 -5.09 2.75
C LEU A 39 0.69 -4.51 1.53
N THR A 40 -0.39 -5.14 1.06
CA THR A 40 -1.20 -4.58 -0.02
C THR A 40 -2.65 -5.07 0.02
N GLU A 41 -3.60 -4.14 -0.11
CA GLU A 41 -5.03 -4.43 -0.09
C GLU A 41 -5.77 -3.52 -1.08
N ASN A 42 -6.94 -3.97 -1.53
CA ASN A 42 -7.85 -3.06 -2.22
C ASN A 42 -8.48 -2.13 -1.17
N ALA A 43 -8.55 -0.84 -1.46
CA ALA A 43 -9.38 0.06 -0.67
C ALA A 43 -10.85 -0.35 -0.83
N THR A 44 -11.57 -0.42 0.28
CA THR A 44 -13.02 -0.68 0.31
C THR A 44 -13.84 0.61 0.42
N ASP A 45 -13.15 1.72 0.69
CA ASP A 45 -13.72 3.05 0.92
C ASP A 45 -13.43 4.04 -0.22
N LYS A 46 -12.72 3.62 -1.27
CA LYS A 46 -12.44 4.41 -2.47
C LYS A 46 -12.56 3.55 -3.72
N GLU A 47 -13.20 4.09 -4.76
CA GLU A 47 -13.28 3.45 -6.06
C GLU A 47 -11.90 3.40 -6.74
N ASN A 48 -11.61 2.29 -7.43
CA ASN A 48 -10.38 2.07 -8.20
C ASN A 48 -9.08 2.48 -7.46
N CYS A 49 -9.00 2.13 -6.17
CA CYS A 49 -7.85 2.43 -5.32
C CYS A 49 -7.27 1.16 -4.71
N VAL A 50 -5.95 1.00 -4.83
CA VAL A 50 -5.18 -0.04 -4.14
C VAL A 50 -4.25 0.65 -3.18
N ARG A 51 -4.10 0.11 -1.97
CA ARG A 51 -3.11 0.58 -1.01
C ARG A 51 -1.98 -0.41 -0.89
N PHE A 52 -0.78 0.11 -0.71
CA PHE A 52 0.35 -0.68 -0.25
C PHE A 52 0.99 0.01 0.94
N ALA A 53 1.70 -0.77 1.75
CA ALA A 53 2.54 -0.24 2.80
C ALA A 53 3.88 -0.95 2.79
N VAL A 54 4.95 -0.20 3.02
CA VAL A 54 6.30 -0.73 3.26
C VAL A 54 6.69 -0.45 4.70
N SER A 55 7.54 -1.31 5.27
CA SER A 55 8.14 -1.04 6.58
C SER A 55 8.77 0.35 6.58
N SER A 56 8.66 1.11 7.67
CA SER A 56 9.22 2.47 7.79
C SER A 56 10.74 2.52 7.63
N MET A 57 11.41 1.36 7.72
CA MET A 57 12.84 1.19 7.50
C MET A 57 13.21 0.90 6.03
N GLU A 58 12.22 0.67 5.17
CA GLU A 58 12.41 0.28 3.77
C GLU A 58 12.16 1.46 2.81
N ASP A 59 12.78 1.36 1.64
CA ASP A 59 12.63 2.37 0.59
C ASP A 59 11.40 2.09 -0.29
N ALA A 60 10.38 2.95 -0.16
CA ALA A 60 9.17 2.90 -0.97
C ALA A 60 9.43 3.18 -2.47
N GLN A 61 10.56 3.81 -2.84
CA GLN A 61 10.87 4.13 -4.23
C GLN A 61 10.95 2.89 -5.11
N LYS A 62 11.37 1.74 -4.56
CA LYS A 62 11.37 0.44 -5.26
C LYS A 62 9.98 0.08 -5.80
N VAL A 63 8.93 0.37 -5.04
CA VAL A 63 7.54 0.12 -5.42
C VAL A 63 7.04 1.18 -6.39
N ILE A 64 7.35 2.45 -6.12
CA ILE A 64 6.91 3.59 -6.93
C ILE A 64 7.44 3.48 -8.36
N VAL A 65 8.76 3.24 -8.52
CA VAL A 65 9.40 3.07 -9.83
C VAL A 65 8.82 1.87 -10.57
N TYR A 66 8.59 0.76 -9.87
CA TYR A 66 7.96 -0.42 -10.46
C TYR A 66 6.56 -0.11 -11.00
N LEU A 67 5.72 0.57 -10.21
CA LEU A 67 4.37 0.97 -10.61
C LEU A 67 4.37 1.90 -11.82
N GLN A 68 5.23 2.92 -11.81
CA GLN A 68 5.38 3.89 -12.91
C GLN A 68 5.85 3.22 -14.21
N SER A 69 6.65 2.16 -14.14
CA SER A 69 7.04 1.39 -15.32
C SER A 69 5.94 0.49 -15.89
N LEU A 70 4.91 0.18 -15.10
CA LEU A 70 3.84 -0.75 -15.48
C LEU A 70 2.57 -0.02 -15.95
N ILE A 71 2.28 1.14 -15.38
CA ILE A 71 1.03 1.86 -15.55
C ILE A 71 1.36 3.33 -15.83
N GLU A 72 1.02 3.80 -17.03
CA GLU A 72 1.38 5.13 -17.51
C GLU A 72 0.69 6.27 -16.72
N ASP A 73 -0.57 6.07 -16.34
CA ASP A 73 -1.41 7.07 -15.65
C ASP A 73 -1.49 6.86 -14.13
N VAL A 74 -0.48 6.18 -13.54
CA VAL A 74 -0.46 5.91 -12.11
C VAL A 74 -0.12 7.14 -11.29
N HIS A 75 -0.90 7.35 -10.24
CA HIS A 75 -0.67 8.37 -9.22
C HIS A 75 -0.44 7.65 -7.89
N ILE A 76 0.69 7.92 -7.25
CA ILE A 76 1.04 7.37 -5.94
C ILE A 76 1.11 8.50 -4.93
N THR A 77 0.31 8.40 -3.86
CA THR A 77 0.31 9.39 -2.77
C THR A 77 0.58 8.71 -1.44
N GLU A 78 1.52 9.23 -0.66
CA GLU A 78 1.73 8.80 0.72
C GLU A 78 0.63 9.40 1.61
N ILE A 79 -0.10 8.56 2.33
CA ILE A 79 -1.28 8.97 3.10
C ILE A 79 -1.10 8.80 4.62
N ALA A 80 -0.11 8.03 5.06
CA ALA A 80 0.24 7.90 6.48
C ALA A 80 1.69 7.42 6.65
N LYS A 81 2.33 7.83 7.75
CA LYS A 81 3.70 7.43 8.12
C LYS A 81 3.74 6.75 9.46
N ASN A 82 4.70 5.83 9.63
CA ASN A 82 5.02 5.18 10.89
C ASN A 82 3.80 4.56 11.61
N VAL A 83 2.88 3.95 10.86
CA VAL A 83 1.67 3.33 11.42
C VAL A 83 1.99 1.91 11.89
N PRO A 84 1.83 1.57 13.17
CA PRO A 84 2.03 0.21 13.65
C PRO A 84 0.87 -0.69 13.19
N ASN A 85 1.18 -1.90 12.72
CA ASN A 85 0.20 -2.95 12.36
C ASN A 85 -1.06 -2.45 11.60
N PRO A 86 -0.90 -1.84 10.42
CA PRO A 86 -2.01 -1.16 9.77
C PRO A 86 -2.97 -2.13 9.06
N VAL A 87 -4.24 -1.72 9.00
CA VAL A 87 -5.27 -2.24 8.09
C VAL A 87 -5.35 -1.31 6.88
N LEU A 88 -5.12 -1.83 5.67
CA LEU A 88 -5.05 -0.99 4.48
C LEU A 88 -6.40 -0.83 3.77
N SER A 89 -7.28 -1.82 3.84
CA SER A 89 -8.59 -1.81 3.17
C SER A 89 -9.50 -0.67 3.60
N LYS A 90 -9.31 -0.08 4.79
CA LYS A 90 -10.12 1.04 5.28
C LYS A 90 -9.39 1.88 6.33
N MET A 91 -8.98 3.10 5.98
CA MET A 91 -8.03 3.86 6.80
C MET A 91 -8.52 4.21 8.20
N LYS A 92 -9.83 4.42 8.36
CA LYS A 92 -10.44 4.70 9.67
C LYS A 92 -10.24 3.58 10.70
N VAL A 93 -9.91 2.34 10.27
CA VAL A 93 -9.66 1.22 11.19
C VAL A 93 -8.35 1.41 11.97
N ASN A 94 -7.43 2.21 11.43
CA ASN A 94 -6.15 2.51 12.09
C ASN A 94 -6.26 3.59 13.18
N ASP A 95 -7.45 4.15 13.40
CA ASP A 95 -7.72 5.06 14.51
C ASP A 95 -8.10 4.23 15.75
N GLU A 96 -7.13 4.06 16.64
CA GLU A 96 -7.28 3.26 17.87
C GLU A 96 -8.39 3.77 18.79
N SER A 97 -8.68 5.07 18.78
CA SER A 97 -9.70 5.68 19.65
C SER A 97 -11.12 5.15 19.39
N ARG A 98 -11.33 4.49 18.24
CA ARG A 98 -12.61 3.93 17.81
C ARG A 98 -12.91 2.56 18.41
N TYR A 99 -12.00 1.99 19.21
CA TYR A 99 -12.08 0.61 19.67
C TYR A 99 -11.82 0.50 21.16
N THR A 100 -12.59 -0.37 21.83
CA THR A 100 -12.37 -0.80 23.21
C THR A 100 -12.09 -2.31 23.19
N LEU A 101 -11.16 -2.77 24.01
CA LEU A 101 -10.85 -4.20 24.19
C LEU A 101 -11.74 -4.84 25.24
#